data_AF-A0A651H3R6-F1
#
_entry.id   AF-A0A651H3R6-F1
#
_cell.length_a   1.000
_cell.length_b   1.000
_cell.length_c   1.000
_cell.angle_alpha   90.00
_cell.angle_beta   90.00
_cell.angle_gamma   90.00
#
_symmetry.space_group_name_H-M   'P 1'
#
loop_
_entity.id
_entity.type
_entity.pdbx_description
1 polymer ?
#
loop_
_entity_poly.entity_id
_entity_poly.type
_entity_poly.pdbx_seq_one_letter_code
_entity_poly.pdbx_strand_id
1 'polypeptide(L)'
;MFAASSPRFFRPLLPALFLAGLLAGPGCAPDPEIEAATLLLQARRAFEEAFLMEALSFREADRHYQRGRERVEAVLRDFPHSSAAAGLRSGEFGFLGHPWPAWDESLLERARARARAETGLLPAAAFFIDTDAADATDAAARREEVAVRAALGDEAAAVDLAATIADPGEHFLARIALVEGRRRHGGVSMEDRAALARDFANLRGLSPESRAQASAAFALLLARSEETDTAEELLAVIPVDAPPEVLLLRLKARAELDEAAAVLDDLRRLEATPLRAPALAVGARVFHRRGQEEQAGRLATDALLAAEDIHPPVAVETLLALARHLGESGHSRAALRVFREALDRLAHVTDRRHVAWGLVEAAAVAAGHPALSTHDPARELHSLLRAHETDFRPRHP
;
A
#
# COMPACT_ATOMS: atom_id res chain seq x y z
N MET A 1 -16.80 -32.37 67.42
CA MET A 1 -17.64 -33.21 66.54
C MET A 1 -18.25 -32.33 65.46
N PHE A 2 -18.49 -32.89 64.27
CA PHE A 2 -19.19 -32.30 63.11
C PHE A 2 -18.84 -30.84 62.72
N ALA A 3 -17.97 -30.72 61.70
CA ALA A 3 -17.81 -29.47 60.94
C ALA A 3 -18.91 -29.36 59.86
N ALA A 4 -19.36 -28.14 59.58
CA ALA A 4 -20.36 -27.87 58.55
C ALA A 4 -19.73 -27.75 57.15
N SER A 5 -20.28 -28.46 56.16
CA SER A 5 -19.86 -28.42 54.76
C SER A 5 -20.97 -27.87 53.86
N SER A 6 -20.76 -26.66 53.32
CA SER A 6 -21.75 -25.94 52.51
C SER A 6 -21.67 -26.32 51.02
N PRO A 7 -22.75 -26.81 50.37
CA PRO A 7 -22.72 -27.20 48.96
C PRO A 7 -22.72 -25.98 48.02
N ARG A 8 -21.64 -25.79 47.25
CA ARG A 8 -21.43 -24.62 46.35
C ARG A 8 -22.12 -24.73 44.96
N PHE A 9 -23.17 -25.54 44.81
CA PHE A 9 -23.63 -25.97 43.48
C PHE A 9 -24.87 -25.28 42.88
N PHE A 10 -25.56 -24.38 43.60
CA PHE A 10 -26.89 -23.87 43.19
C PHE A 10 -26.96 -22.41 42.71
N ARG A 11 -25.84 -21.79 42.29
CA ARG A 11 -25.84 -20.40 41.77
C ARG A 11 -25.99 -20.15 40.26
N PRO A 12 -25.74 -21.08 39.31
CA PRO A 12 -25.82 -20.76 37.88
C PRO A 12 -27.20 -20.96 37.22
N LEU A 13 -28.17 -21.60 37.91
CA LEU A 13 -29.45 -22.00 37.30
C LEU A 13 -30.51 -20.87 37.22
N LEU A 14 -30.40 -19.85 38.07
CA LEU A 14 -31.40 -18.78 38.17
C LEU A 14 -31.48 -17.88 36.90
N PRO A 15 -30.35 -17.46 36.28
CA PRO A 15 -30.39 -16.71 35.02
C PRO A 15 -30.98 -17.53 33.86
N ALA A 16 -30.66 -18.83 33.79
CA ALA A 16 -31.10 -19.71 32.70
C ALA A 16 -32.63 -19.92 32.70
N LEU A 17 -33.24 -20.07 33.88
CA LEU A 17 -34.69 -20.18 34.01
C LEU A 17 -35.42 -18.87 33.67
N PHE A 18 -34.80 -17.72 33.92
CA PHE A 18 -35.36 -16.42 33.54
C PHE A 18 -35.38 -16.22 32.02
N LEU A 19 -34.34 -16.68 31.31
CA LEU A 19 -34.29 -16.67 29.84
C LEU A 19 -35.33 -17.62 29.22
N ALA A 20 -35.49 -18.82 29.79
CA ALA A 20 -36.43 -19.82 29.28
C ALA A 20 -37.91 -19.40 29.42
N GLY A 21 -38.27 -18.64 30.45
CA GLY A 21 -39.63 -18.18 30.69
C GLY A 21 -40.16 -17.15 29.66
N LEU A 22 -39.27 -16.43 28.98
CA LEU A 22 -39.63 -15.37 28.01
C LEU A 22 -39.97 -15.89 26.60
N LEU A 23 -39.67 -17.16 26.29
CA LEU A 23 -39.77 -17.72 24.93
C LEU A 23 -41.09 -18.48 24.65
N ALA A 24 -42.05 -18.44 25.58
CA ALA A 24 -43.26 -19.29 25.54
C ALA A 24 -44.61 -18.51 25.61
N GLY A 25 -44.60 -17.20 25.38
CA GLY A 25 -45.81 -16.36 25.32
C GLY A 25 -46.20 -15.99 23.88
N PRO A 26 -47.41 -16.33 23.39
CA PRO A 26 -47.82 -15.97 22.04
C PRO A 26 -48.29 -14.50 21.95
N GLY A 27 -47.68 -13.73 21.05
CA GLY A 27 -48.28 -12.48 20.54
C GLY A 27 -47.99 -11.20 21.32
N CYS A 28 -47.14 -11.21 22.35
CA CYS A 28 -46.51 -9.95 22.78
C CYS A 28 -45.57 -9.46 21.67
N ALA A 29 -45.69 -8.20 21.26
CA ALA A 29 -44.62 -7.56 20.51
C ALA A 29 -43.33 -7.58 21.35
N PRO A 30 -42.15 -7.77 20.75
CA PRO A 30 -40.89 -7.73 21.48
C PRO A 30 -40.74 -6.41 22.25
N ASP A 31 -40.11 -6.48 23.43
CA ASP A 31 -39.81 -5.29 24.21
C ASP A 31 -38.80 -4.41 23.43
N PRO A 32 -39.13 -3.13 23.12
CA PRO A 32 -38.26 -2.27 22.32
C PRO A 32 -36.90 -2.01 22.98
N GLU A 33 -36.74 -2.13 24.30
CA GLU A 33 -35.43 -2.08 24.95
C GLU A 33 -34.62 -3.35 24.66
N ILE A 34 -35.26 -4.52 24.61
CA ILE A 34 -34.59 -5.79 24.29
C ILE A 34 -34.17 -5.80 22.82
N GLU A 35 -34.99 -5.30 21.89
CA GLU A 35 -34.60 -5.17 20.48
C GLU A 35 -33.46 -4.16 20.28
N ALA A 36 -33.55 -2.98 20.92
CA ALA A 36 -32.50 -1.96 20.84
C ALA A 36 -31.16 -2.44 21.43
N ALA A 37 -31.19 -3.10 22.61
CA ALA A 37 -30.00 -3.70 23.20
C ALA A 37 -29.43 -4.85 22.33
N THR A 38 -30.30 -5.65 21.70
CA THR A 38 -29.89 -6.72 20.77
C THR A 38 -29.18 -6.15 19.54
N LEU A 39 -29.73 -5.10 18.93
CA LEU A 39 -29.09 -4.39 17.80
C LEU A 39 -27.76 -3.75 18.22
N LEU A 40 -27.67 -3.15 19.41
CA LEU A 40 -26.43 -2.56 19.92
C LEU A 40 -25.33 -3.63 20.13
N LEU A 41 -25.68 -4.81 20.66
CA LEU A 41 -24.76 -5.94 20.78
C LEU A 41 -24.32 -6.48 19.41
N GLN A 42 -25.24 -6.58 18.45
CA GLN A 42 -24.91 -6.97 17.07
C GLN A 42 -24.04 -5.92 16.35
N ALA A 43 -24.23 -4.63 16.65
CA ALA A 43 -23.38 -3.55 16.14
C ALA A 43 -21.96 -3.71 16.69
N ARG A 44 -21.84 -3.78 18.02
CA ARG A 44 -20.57 -4.01 18.73
C ARG A 44 -19.80 -5.18 18.15
N ARG A 45 -20.46 -6.33 17.99
CA ARG A 45 -19.81 -7.54 17.45
C ARG A 45 -19.32 -7.34 16.01
N ALA A 46 -20.09 -6.68 15.14
CA ALA A 46 -19.66 -6.42 13.78
C ALA A 46 -18.45 -5.46 13.74
N PHE A 47 -18.38 -4.51 14.65
CA PHE A 47 -17.22 -3.63 14.82
C PHE A 47 -16.00 -4.35 15.41
N GLU A 48 -16.18 -5.25 16.38
CA GLU A 48 -15.10 -6.09 16.90
C GLU A 48 -14.55 -7.02 15.80
N GLU A 49 -15.43 -7.61 14.98
CA GLU A 49 -15.06 -8.40 13.79
C GLU A 49 -14.31 -7.54 12.74
N ALA A 50 -14.73 -6.28 12.51
CA ALA A 50 -14.10 -5.37 11.53
C ALA A 50 -12.69 -4.88 11.92
N PHE A 51 -12.35 -4.85 13.22
CA PHE A 51 -11.14 -4.19 13.72
C PHE A 51 -10.17 -5.06 14.53
N LEU A 52 -10.60 -6.21 15.05
CA LEU A 52 -9.76 -7.11 15.87
C LEU A 52 -9.30 -8.38 15.12
N MET A 53 -9.76 -8.59 13.89
CA MET A 53 -9.39 -9.72 13.05
C MET A 53 -8.21 -9.35 12.14
N GLU A 54 -6.98 -9.70 12.54
CA GLU A 54 -5.74 -9.37 11.82
C GLU A 54 -5.63 -9.93 10.39
N ALA A 55 -6.57 -10.77 9.95
CA ALA A 55 -6.55 -11.51 8.69
C ALA A 55 -7.74 -11.22 7.74
N LEU A 56 -8.58 -10.20 7.99
CA LEU A 56 -9.63 -9.80 7.05
C LEU A 56 -9.08 -8.92 5.92
N SER A 57 -9.59 -9.09 4.71
CA SER A 57 -9.37 -8.10 3.65
C SER A 57 -10.11 -6.79 3.95
N PHE A 58 -9.62 -5.64 3.48
CA PHE A 58 -10.31 -4.36 3.67
C PHE A 58 -11.79 -4.41 3.21
N ARG A 59 -12.06 -5.09 2.10
CA ARG A 59 -13.43 -5.26 1.56
C ARG A 59 -14.34 -6.08 2.49
N GLU A 60 -13.80 -6.83 3.44
CA GLU A 60 -14.55 -7.55 4.47
C GLU A 60 -14.66 -6.71 5.75
N ALA A 61 -13.57 -6.08 6.17
CA ALA A 61 -13.57 -5.13 7.29
C ALA A 61 -14.61 -4.01 7.07
N ASP A 62 -14.66 -3.38 5.89
CA ASP A 62 -15.69 -2.39 5.54
C ASP A 62 -17.10 -3.00 5.57
N ARG A 63 -17.32 -4.19 5.00
CA ARG A 63 -18.64 -4.86 5.06
C ARG A 63 -19.07 -5.19 6.49
N HIS A 64 -18.14 -5.48 7.42
CA HIS A 64 -18.47 -5.63 8.84
C HIS A 64 -18.69 -4.28 9.53
N TYR A 65 -17.93 -3.24 9.18
CA TYR A 65 -18.16 -1.87 9.66
C TYR A 65 -19.53 -1.30 9.23
N GLN A 66 -19.91 -1.37 7.95
CA GLN A 66 -21.20 -0.84 7.47
C GLN A 66 -22.37 -1.54 8.17
N ARG A 67 -22.34 -2.87 8.31
CA ARG A 67 -23.32 -3.64 9.11
C ARG A 67 -23.39 -3.19 10.57
N GLY A 68 -22.26 -2.79 11.16
CA GLY A 68 -22.22 -2.22 12.49
C GLY A 68 -22.95 -0.86 12.53
N ARG A 69 -22.67 0.02 11.56
CA ARG A 69 -23.26 1.36 11.49
C ARG A 69 -24.76 1.32 11.21
N GLU A 70 -25.20 0.50 10.25
CA GLU A 70 -26.62 0.22 9.95
C GLU A 70 -27.42 -0.16 11.20
N ARG A 71 -26.82 -0.94 12.12
CA ARG A 71 -27.44 -1.35 13.38
C ARG A 71 -27.48 -0.23 14.42
N VAL A 72 -26.46 0.62 14.49
CA VAL A 72 -26.48 1.84 15.33
C VAL A 72 -27.52 2.84 14.83
N GLU A 73 -27.60 3.03 13.51
CA GLU A 73 -28.62 3.85 12.85
C GLU A 73 -30.04 3.31 13.14
N ALA A 74 -30.26 1.99 13.07
CA ALA A 74 -31.53 1.37 13.43
C ALA A 74 -31.91 1.61 14.90
N VAL A 75 -30.99 1.46 15.86
CA VAL A 75 -31.24 1.81 17.27
C VAL A 75 -31.66 3.27 17.43
N LEU A 76 -30.95 4.19 16.76
CA LEU A 76 -31.19 5.63 16.89
C LEU A 76 -32.47 6.12 16.18
N ARG A 77 -32.91 5.43 15.13
CA ARG A 77 -34.08 5.73 14.28
C ARG A 77 -35.35 5.04 14.77
N ASP A 78 -35.29 3.73 14.98
CA ASP A 78 -36.46 2.88 15.22
C ASP A 78 -36.77 2.75 16.73
N PHE A 79 -35.74 2.92 17.59
CA PHE A 79 -35.86 2.84 19.04
C PHE A 79 -35.37 4.13 19.76
N PRO A 80 -35.79 5.35 19.34
CA PRO A 80 -35.17 6.63 19.71
C PRO A 80 -35.33 7.04 21.18
N HIS A 81 -36.15 6.31 21.95
CA HIS A 81 -36.39 6.51 23.38
C HIS A 81 -35.76 5.41 24.26
N SER A 82 -35.11 4.41 23.66
CA SER A 82 -34.45 3.33 24.40
C SER A 82 -33.25 3.82 25.20
N SER A 83 -32.92 3.11 26.28
CA SER A 83 -31.67 3.24 27.02
C SER A 83 -30.44 3.15 26.12
N ALA A 84 -30.47 2.25 25.13
CA ALA A 84 -29.44 2.10 24.09
C ALA A 84 -29.28 3.39 23.26
N ALA A 85 -30.39 3.98 22.77
CA ALA A 85 -30.35 5.23 22.01
C ALA A 85 -29.94 6.43 22.88
N ALA A 86 -30.33 6.45 24.17
CA ALA A 86 -29.91 7.48 25.11
C ALA A 86 -28.39 7.45 25.35
N GLY A 87 -27.83 6.27 25.66
CA GLY A 87 -26.39 6.10 25.91
C GLY A 87 -25.53 6.33 24.66
N LEU A 88 -26.03 6.01 23.46
CA LEU A 88 -25.38 6.37 22.19
C LEU A 88 -25.36 7.88 21.92
N ARG A 89 -26.35 8.63 22.43
CA ARG A 89 -26.44 10.09 22.27
C ARG A 89 -25.69 10.86 23.35
N SER A 90 -25.52 10.30 24.55
CA SER A 90 -24.70 10.87 25.62
C SER A 90 -23.20 10.58 25.49
N GLY A 91 -22.83 9.61 24.63
CA GLY A 91 -21.46 9.07 24.53
C GLY A 91 -21.11 8.06 25.63
N GLU A 92 -22.07 7.68 26.48
CA GLU A 92 -21.92 6.61 27.48
C GLU A 92 -21.71 5.24 26.82
N PHE A 93 -22.37 5.00 25.68
CA PHE A 93 -22.06 3.87 24.82
C PHE A 93 -21.08 4.27 23.72
N GLY A 94 -19.98 3.51 23.68
CA GLY A 94 -18.88 3.65 22.75
C GLY A 94 -18.31 2.30 22.36
N PHE A 95 -17.58 2.27 21.25
CA PHE A 95 -16.97 1.07 20.69
C PHE A 95 -15.45 1.22 20.73
N LEU A 96 -14.73 0.14 21.05
CA LEU A 96 -13.26 0.11 21.15
C LEU A 96 -12.64 1.26 21.98
N GLY A 97 -13.33 1.68 23.05
CA GLY A 97 -12.85 2.74 23.98
C GLY A 97 -13.16 4.18 23.56
N HIS A 98 -13.96 4.41 22.52
CA HIS A 98 -14.31 5.74 22.01
C HIS A 98 -15.84 5.95 21.95
N PRO A 99 -16.35 7.13 22.36
CA PRO A 99 -17.79 7.42 22.38
C PRO A 99 -18.38 7.67 20.99
N TRP A 100 -19.62 7.25 20.77
CA TRP A 100 -20.42 7.68 19.62
C TRP A 100 -20.89 9.15 19.83
N PRO A 101 -21.00 10.01 18.79
CA PRO A 101 -20.69 9.80 17.37
C PRO A 101 -19.26 10.19 16.97
N ALA A 102 -18.38 10.64 17.88
CA ALA A 102 -16.97 10.97 17.58
C ALA A 102 -16.16 9.79 16.99
N TRP A 103 -16.74 8.60 17.08
CA TRP A 103 -16.28 7.35 16.50
C TRP A 103 -16.52 7.21 14.98
N ASP A 104 -17.51 7.90 14.41
CA ASP A 104 -17.90 7.79 13.00
C ASP A 104 -16.80 8.35 12.09
N GLU A 105 -16.62 9.68 12.05
CA GLU A 105 -15.60 10.31 11.20
C GLU A 105 -14.17 9.87 11.54
N SER A 106 -13.74 10.00 12.81
CA SER A 106 -12.32 9.83 13.13
C SER A 106 -11.80 8.41 12.96
N LEU A 107 -12.66 7.37 13.02
CA LEU A 107 -12.27 5.98 12.80
C LEU A 107 -12.68 5.46 11.43
N LEU A 108 -13.69 6.02 10.76
CA LEU A 108 -13.88 5.80 9.33
C LEU A 108 -12.77 6.48 8.51
N GLU A 109 -12.24 7.63 8.94
CA GLU A 109 -11.04 8.23 8.34
C GLU A 109 -9.78 7.41 8.65
N ARG A 110 -9.58 6.93 9.88
CA ARG A 110 -8.44 6.02 10.17
C ARG A 110 -8.56 4.69 9.44
N ALA A 111 -9.78 4.15 9.26
CA ALA A 111 -10.03 2.95 8.46
C ALA A 111 -9.88 3.22 6.95
N ARG A 112 -10.30 4.38 6.44
CA ARG A 112 -10.06 4.82 5.06
C ARG A 112 -8.60 5.17 4.80
N ALA A 113 -7.87 5.68 5.78
CA ALA A 113 -6.43 5.96 5.68
C ALA A 113 -5.62 4.66 5.73
N ARG A 114 -6.00 3.73 6.63
CA ARG A 114 -5.50 2.36 6.65
C ARG A 114 -5.81 1.65 5.33
N ALA A 115 -7.03 1.75 4.81
CA ALA A 115 -7.39 1.24 3.48
C ALA A 115 -6.60 1.91 2.35
N ARG A 116 -6.41 3.24 2.37
CA ARG A 116 -5.53 3.97 1.43
C ARG A 116 -4.05 3.57 1.54
N ALA A 117 -3.65 2.82 2.58
CA ALA A 117 -2.33 2.23 2.78
C ALA A 117 -2.30 0.68 2.63
N GLU A 118 -3.47 0.02 2.59
CA GLU A 118 -3.65 -1.43 2.37
C GLU A 118 -4.14 -1.75 0.94
N THR A 119 -4.71 -0.77 0.21
CA THR A 119 -5.23 -0.86 -1.17
C THR A 119 -4.68 0.25 -2.08
N GLY A 120 -3.51 0.78 -1.71
CA GLY A 120 -2.76 1.88 -2.32
C GLY A 120 -1.56 2.19 -1.42
N LEU A 121 -0.52 2.90 -1.81
CA LEU A 121 -0.08 3.56 -3.06
C LEU A 121 1.50 3.52 -2.95
N LEU A 122 2.43 3.69 -3.90
CA LEU A 122 2.50 4.14 -5.30
C LEU A 122 3.63 3.37 -6.11
N PRO A 123 3.94 2.07 -5.91
CA PRO A 123 5.34 1.54 -5.97
C PRO A 123 6.05 1.34 -7.34
N ALA A 124 5.76 2.16 -8.35
CA ALA A 124 6.58 2.23 -9.57
C ALA A 124 6.53 3.57 -10.33
N ALA A 125 5.90 4.63 -9.81
CA ALA A 125 5.93 5.93 -10.48
C ALA A 125 7.33 6.56 -10.49
N ALA A 126 8.09 6.34 -9.42
CA ALA A 126 9.46 6.83 -9.27
C ALA A 126 10.48 6.27 -10.28
N PHE A 127 10.16 5.19 -11.01
CA PHE A 127 11.18 4.49 -11.82
C PHE A 127 11.51 5.13 -13.17
N PHE A 128 11.21 6.43 -13.28
CA PHE A 128 11.47 7.30 -14.41
C PHE A 128 12.04 8.67 -13.98
N ILE A 129 12.46 8.78 -12.71
CA ILE A 129 13.12 9.95 -12.14
C ILE A 129 14.58 9.97 -12.58
N ASP A 130 14.88 10.81 -13.56
CA ASP A 130 16.21 11.40 -13.73
C ASP A 130 16.12 12.88 -13.37
N THR A 131 16.89 13.29 -12.37
CA THR A 131 16.87 14.63 -11.78
C THR A 131 18.27 15.20 -11.76
N ASP A 132 18.73 15.60 -12.95
CA ASP A 132 19.74 16.65 -13.16
C ASP A 132 19.80 17.11 -14.64
N ALA A 133 19.13 16.39 -15.56
CA ALA A 133 18.95 16.83 -16.95
C ALA A 133 18.13 18.14 -17.04
N ALA A 134 18.80 19.28 -17.19
CA ALA A 134 18.16 20.56 -17.56
C ALA A 134 17.46 20.51 -18.94
N ASP A 135 17.75 19.50 -19.75
CA ASP A 135 17.10 19.16 -21.03
C ASP A 135 15.99 18.10 -20.90
N ALA A 136 15.52 17.79 -19.67
CA ALA A 136 14.42 16.85 -19.44
C ALA A 136 13.15 17.29 -20.20
N THR A 137 12.85 16.59 -21.30
CA THR A 137 11.77 17.02 -22.21
C THR A 137 10.41 17.00 -21.53
N ASP A 138 9.54 17.92 -21.95
CA ASP A 138 8.14 18.06 -21.50
C ASP A 138 7.38 16.72 -21.53
N ALA A 139 7.70 15.82 -22.48
CA ALA A 139 7.15 14.47 -22.53
C ALA A 139 7.50 13.61 -21.30
N ALA A 140 8.76 13.61 -20.85
CA ALA A 140 9.21 12.84 -19.70
C ALA A 140 8.65 13.39 -18.37
N ALA A 141 8.59 14.73 -18.23
CA ALA A 141 7.99 15.40 -17.07
C ALA A 141 6.45 15.22 -17.01
N ARG A 142 5.79 14.97 -18.14
CA ARG A 142 4.38 14.55 -18.21
C ARG A 142 4.19 13.06 -17.91
N ARG A 143 5.07 12.17 -18.42
CA ARG A 143 5.09 10.73 -18.08
C ARG A 143 5.16 10.55 -16.56
N GLU A 144 6.05 11.29 -15.90
CA GLU A 144 6.19 11.30 -14.44
C GLU A 144 4.86 11.68 -13.75
N GLU A 145 4.22 12.77 -14.18
CA GLU A 145 2.94 13.20 -13.59
C GLU A 145 1.77 12.24 -13.89
N VAL A 146 1.74 11.60 -15.07
CA VAL A 146 0.79 10.49 -15.35
C VAL A 146 0.99 9.36 -14.33
N ALA A 147 2.24 8.98 -14.07
CA ALA A 147 2.56 7.90 -13.14
C ALA A 147 2.16 8.24 -11.69
N VAL A 148 2.41 9.49 -11.27
CA VAL A 148 1.96 10.02 -9.96
C VAL A 148 0.43 10.02 -9.88
N ARG A 149 -0.29 10.61 -10.86
CA ARG A 149 -1.76 10.67 -10.87
C ARG A 149 -2.41 9.29 -10.86
N ALA A 150 -1.98 8.40 -11.74
CA ALA A 150 -2.58 7.07 -11.91
C ALA A 150 -2.54 6.26 -10.61
N ALA A 151 -1.43 6.32 -9.88
CA ALA A 151 -1.26 5.61 -8.62
C ALA A 151 -1.53 6.46 -7.36
N LEU A 152 -1.98 7.72 -7.51
CA LEU A 152 -2.82 8.41 -6.53
C LEU A 152 -4.32 8.03 -6.67
N GLY A 153 -4.70 7.32 -7.73
CA GLY A 153 -6.09 6.99 -8.07
C GLY A 153 -6.82 8.06 -8.89
N ASP A 154 -6.12 9.12 -9.33
CA ASP A 154 -6.62 10.14 -10.25
C ASP A 154 -6.53 9.62 -11.71
N GLU A 155 -7.24 8.52 -11.97
CA GLU A 155 -7.12 7.77 -13.22
C GLU A 155 -7.59 8.59 -14.43
N ALA A 156 -8.65 9.41 -14.28
CA ALA A 156 -9.18 10.23 -15.35
C ALA A 156 -8.14 11.26 -15.84
N ALA A 157 -7.54 12.04 -14.93
CA ALA A 157 -6.51 13.01 -15.33
C ALA A 157 -5.20 12.32 -15.75
N ALA A 158 -4.91 11.10 -15.27
CA ALA A 158 -3.79 10.31 -15.77
C ALA A 158 -4.00 9.87 -17.23
N VAL A 159 -5.21 9.44 -17.61
CA VAL A 159 -5.58 9.13 -19.01
C VAL A 159 -5.49 10.38 -19.88
N ASP A 160 -6.12 11.48 -19.44
CA ASP A 160 -6.14 12.74 -20.19
C ASP A 160 -4.72 13.29 -20.41
N LEU A 161 -3.87 13.29 -19.37
CA LEU A 161 -2.50 13.75 -19.46
C LEU A 161 -1.63 12.85 -20.35
N ALA A 162 -1.79 11.52 -20.27
CA ALA A 162 -1.07 10.57 -21.11
C ALA A 162 -1.38 10.79 -22.60
N ALA A 163 -2.64 11.10 -22.93
CA ALA A 163 -3.08 11.43 -24.29
C ALA A 163 -2.47 12.74 -24.84
N THR A 164 -1.85 13.59 -24.00
CA THR A 164 -1.12 14.78 -24.46
C THR A 164 0.34 14.51 -24.86
N ILE A 165 0.87 13.31 -24.60
CA ILE A 165 2.27 12.98 -24.86
C ILE A 165 2.43 12.61 -26.34
N ALA A 166 3.13 13.46 -27.09
CA ALA A 166 3.26 13.34 -28.55
C ALA A 166 4.33 12.33 -29.00
N ASP A 167 5.34 12.04 -28.17
CA ASP A 167 6.32 10.99 -28.47
C ASP A 167 5.71 9.59 -28.24
N PRO A 168 5.79 8.65 -29.21
CA PRO A 168 5.19 7.33 -29.06
C PRO A 168 5.81 6.47 -27.95
N GLY A 169 7.10 6.63 -27.67
CA GLY A 169 7.81 5.88 -26.62
C GLY A 169 7.41 6.38 -25.24
N GLU A 170 7.46 7.69 -25.02
CA GLU A 170 7.04 8.32 -23.77
C GLU A 170 5.54 8.10 -23.47
N HIS A 171 4.67 8.16 -24.49
CA HIS A 171 3.25 7.84 -24.33
C HIS A 171 3.04 6.37 -23.95
N PHE A 172 3.81 5.44 -24.54
CA PHE A 172 3.75 4.02 -24.16
C PHE A 172 4.24 3.78 -22.74
N LEU A 173 5.35 4.40 -22.32
CA LEU A 173 5.85 4.33 -20.94
C LEU A 173 4.84 4.94 -19.94
N ALA A 174 4.20 6.05 -20.27
CA ALA A 174 3.12 6.64 -19.48
C ALA A 174 1.91 5.70 -19.35
N ARG A 175 1.55 4.95 -20.41
CA ARG A 175 0.50 3.95 -20.36
C ARG A 175 0.88 2.69 -19.57
N ILE A 176 2.15 2.26 -19.59
CA ILE A 176 2.66 1.24 -18.64
C ILE A 176 2.50 1.74 -17.20
N ALA A 177 2.90 2.97 -16.92
CA ALA A 177 2.78 3.54 -15.57
C ALA A 177 1.32 3.63 -15.09
N LEU A 178 0.39 3.94 -16.00
CA LEU A 178 -1.05 3.95 -15.72
C LEU A 178 -1.59 2.55 -15.38
N VAL A 179 -1.17 1.53 -16.13
CA VAL A 179 -1.55 0.13 -15.87
C VAL A 179 -0.89 -0.42 -14.60
N GLU A 180 0.34 -0.04 -14.28
CA GLU A 180 0.97 -0.31 -12.97
C GLU A 180 0.20 0.39 -11.82
N GLY A 181 -0.40 1.56 -12.06
CA GLY A 181 -1.35 2.19 -11.14
C GLY A 181 -2.58 1.32 -10.89
N ARG A 182 -3.32 0.98 -11.96
CA ARG A 182 -4.48 0.08 -11.90
C ARG A 182 -4.17 -1.24 -11.18
N ARG A 183 -2.97 -1.81 -11.40
CA ARG A 183 -2.52 -3.06 -10.77
C ARG A 183 -2.67 -3.08 -9.25
N ARG A 184 -2.45 -1.95 -8.58
CA ARG A 184 -2.53 -1.81 -7.10
C ARG A 184 -3.96 -1.71 -6.57
N HIS A 185 -4.91 -1.36 -7.44
CA HIS A 185 -6.31 -1.10 -7.08
C HIS A 185 -7.27 -2.21 -7.52
N GLY A 186 -6.89 -3.04 -8.50
CA GLY A 186 -7.70 -4.17 -8.97
C GLY A 186 -6.97 -5.28 -9.73
N GLY A 187 -5.64 -5.29 -9.77
CA GLY A 187 -4.86 -6.13 -10.67
C GLY A 187 -4.79 -5.57 -12.10
N VAL A 188 -4.03 -6.24 -12.98
CA VAL A 188 -3.97 -5.88 -14.41
C VAL A 188 -4.94 -6.79 -15.17
N SER A 189 -5.89 -6.21 -15.91
CA SER A 189 -6.80 -7.02 -16.73
C SER A 189 -6.08 -7.60 -17.95
N MET A 190 -6.59 -8.71 -18.51
CA MET A 190 -6.09 -9.19 -19.80
C MET A 190 -6.31 -8.16 -20.93
N GLU A 191 -7.30 -7.26 -20.80
CA GLU A 191 -7.56 -6.20 -21.77
C GLU A 191 -6.48 -5.11 -21.73
N ASP A 192 -5.98 -4.74 -20.54
CA ASP A 192 -4.83 -3.84 -20.39
C ASP A 192 -3.57 -4.43 -21.05
N ARG A 193 -3.28 -5.71 -20.81
CA ARG A 193 -2.10 -6.39 -21.39
C ARG A 193 -2.24 -6.55 -22.91
N ALA A 194 -3.41 -6.96 -23.39
CA ALA A 194 -3.71 -7.06 -24.81
C ALA A 194 -3.76 -5.69 -25.51
N ALA A 195 -4.05 -4.60 -24.81
CA ALA A 195 -3.84 -3.24 -25.32
C ALA A 195 -2.34 -2.96 -25.45
N LEU A 196 -1.58 -3.00 -24.35
CA LEU A 196 -0.15 -2.68 -24.33
C LEU A 196 0.67 -3.52 -25.33
N ALA A 197 0.37 -4.82 -25.50
CA ALA A 197 1.02 -5.65 -26.51
C ALA A 197 0.77 -5.16 -27.95
N ARG A 198 -0.44 -4.68 -28.26
CA ARG A 198 -0.77 -4.07 -29.55
C ARG A 198 -0.13 -2.69 -29.71
N ASP A 199 -0.04 -1.90 -28.65
CA ASP A 199 0.64 -0.60 -28.68
C ASP A 199 2.14 -0.79 -28.95
N PHE A 200 2.78 -1.68 -28.20
CA PHE A 200 4.20 -2.05 -28.34
C PHE A 200 4.53 -2.54 -29.76
N ALA A 201 3.72 -3.44 -30.32
CA ALA A 201 3.88 -3.91 -31.70
C ALA A 201 3.72 -2.79 -32.76
N ASN A 202 3.10 -1.66 -32.40
CA ASN A 202 2.95 -0.49 -33.26
C ASN A 202 4.02 0.60 -33.02
N LEU A 203 4.96 0.43 -32.08
CA LEU A 203 6.07 1.36 -31.82
C LEU A 203 7.11 1.36 -32.95
N ARG A 204 6.78 2.04 -34.04
CA ARG A 204 7.63 2.27 -35.21
C ARG A 204 8.40 3.58 -35.06
N GLY A 205 9.62 3.64 -35.58
CA GLY A 205 10.42 4.87 -35.62
C GLY A 205 11.15 5.24 -34.31
N LEU A 206 10.95 4.51 -33.21
CA LEU A 206 11.74 4.70 -31.99
C LEU A 206 13.24 4.49 -32.24
N SER A 207 14.06 5.20 -31.47
CA SER A 207 15.49 4.91 -31.36
C SER A 207 15.72 3.50 -30.76
N PRO A 208 16.91 2.89 -30.96
CA PRO A 208 17.25 1.62 -30.31
C PRO A 208 17.15 1.69 -28.78
N GLU A 209 17.50 2.85 -28.22
CA GLU A 209 17.47 3.16 -26.78
C GLU A 209 16.06 3.24 -26.22
N SER A 210 15.19 4.09 -26.79
CA SER A 210 13.78 4.22 -26.36
C SER A 210 13.02 2.91 -26.56
N ARG A 211 13.39 2.12 -27.58
CA ARG A 211 12.87 0.75 -27.75
C ARG A 211 13.36 -0.19 -26.66
N ALA A 212 14.64 -0.18 -26.30
CA ALA A 212 15.19 -1.01 -25.22
C ALA A 212 14.57 -0.65 -23.87
N GLN A 213 14.35 0.64 -23.58
CA GLN A 213 13.64 1.12 -22.40
C GLN A 213 12.18 0.65 -22.37
N ALA A 214 11.46 0.76 -23.51
CA ALA A 214 10.10 0.25 -23.64
C ALA A 214 10.01 -1.28 -23.45
N SER A 215 10.95 -2.05 -24.01
CA SER A 215 11.05 -3.50 -23.76
C SER A 215 11.28 -3.80 -22.29
N ALA A 216 12.21 -3.10 -21.62
CA ALA A 216 12.54 -3.34 -20.22
C ALA A 216 11.38 -3.01 -19.27
N ALA A 217 10.68 -1.89 -19.50
CA ALA A 217 9.51 -1.50 -18.74
C ALA A 217 8.32 -2.44 -18.96
N PHE A 218 8.10 -2.92 -20.20
CA PHE A 218 7.01 -3.84 -20.50
C PHE A 218 7.29 -5.25 -19.95
N ALA A 219 8.53 -5.75 -20.09
CA ALA A 219 8.94 -7.02 -19.49
C ALA A 219 8.80 -7.03 -17.96
N LEU A 220 9.13 -5.91 -17.29
CA LEU A 220 8.90 -5.75 -15.86
C LEU A 220 7.40 -5.87 -15.50
N LEU A 221 6.50 -5.24 -16.27
CA LEU A 221 5.05 -5.37 -16.07
C LEU A 221 4.54 -6.81 -16.31
N LEU A 222 5.06 -7.51 -17.32
CA LEU A 222 4.67 -8.87 -17.66
C LEU A 222 5.15 -9.90 -16.62
N ALA A 223 6.42 -9.82 -16.19
CA ALA A 223 6.94 -10.64 -15.09
C ALA A 223 6.13 -10.43 -13.79
N ARG A 224 5.74 -9.17 -13.52
CA ARG A 224 4.83 -8.78 -12.41
C ARG A 224 3.36 -9.18 -12.59
N SER A 225 3.02 -9.78 -13.72
CA SER A 225 1.70 -10.30 -14.09
C SER A 225 1.75 -11.81 -14.38
N GLU A 226 2.84 -12.49 -14.02
CA GLU A 226 3.09 -13.93 -14.22
C GLU A 226 3.15 -14.39 -15.70
N GLU A 227 3.32 -13.46 -16.65
CA GLU A 227 3.55 -13.75 -18.07
C GLU A 227 5.07 -13.88 -18.35
N THR A 228 5.66 -14.94 -17.80
CA THR A 228 7.12 -15.21 -17.79
C THR A 228 7.72 -15.23 -19.19
N ASP A 229 7.17 -16.04 -20.09
CA ASP A 229 7.79 -16.38 -21.37
C ASP A 229 7.92 -15.14 -22.26
N THR A 230 6.87 -14.30 -22.30
CA THR A 230 6.86 -13.03 -23.03
C THR A 230 7.76 -11.98 -22.38
N ALA A 231 7.93 -12.02 -21.05
CA ALA A 231 8.92 -11.17 -20.39
C ALA A 231 10.34 -11.57 -20.79
N GLU A 232 10.69 -12.86 -20.75
CA GLU A 232 12.00 -13.38 -21.17
C GLU A 232 12.33 -13.01 -22.63
N GLU A 233 11.38 -13.17 -23.56
CA GLU A 233 11.54 -12.76 -24.97
C GLU A 233 11.86 -11.25 -25.10
N LEU A 234 11.19 -10.40 -24.34
CA LEU A 234 11.44 -8.95 -24.34
C LEU A 234 12.77 -8.57 -23.68
N LEU A 235 13.24 -9.33 -22.68
CA LEU A 235 14.54 -9.11 -22.05
C LEU A 235 15.71 -9.56 -22.94
N ALA A 236 15.51 -10.61 -23.73
CA ALA A 236 16.53 -11.16 -24.64
C ALA A 236 16.92 -10.18 -25.76
N VAL A 237 16.06 -9.23 -26.13
CA VAL A 237 16.33 -8.19 -27.15
C VAL A 237 16.95 -6.91 -26.60
N ILE A 238 17.15 -6.79 -25.27
CA ILE A 238 17.79 -5.61 -24.66
C ILE A 238 19.32 -5.73 -24.77
N PRO A 239 20.03 -4.75 -25.35
CA PRO A 239 21.49 -4.80 -25.51
C PRO A 239 22.27 -5.06 -24.20
N VAL A 240 23.44 -5.68 -24.33
CA VAL A 240 24.35 -5.97 -23.20
C VAL A 240 24.86 -4.67 -22.57
N ASP A 241 25.04 -3.68 -23.42
CA ASP A 241 25.61 -2.34 -23.28
C ASP A 241 24.53 -1.23 -23.29
N ALA A 242 23.27 -1.57 -22.97
CA ALA A 242 22.20 -0.59 -22.81
C ALA A 242 22.49 0.44 -21.69
N PRO A 243 21.86 1.63 -21.71
CA PRO A 243 22.04 2.64 -20.66
C PRO A 243 21.70 2.12 -19.24
N PRO A 244 22.31 2.67 -18.17
CA PRO A 244 22.11 2.21 -16.79
C PRO A 244 20.65 2.10 -16.37
N GLU A 245 19.79 3.00 -16.85
CA GLU A 245 18.36 3.09 -16.53
C GLU A 245 17.61 1.88 -17.12
N VAL A 246 17.98 1.49 -18.34
CA VAL A 246 17.47 0.30 -19.04
C VAL A 246 18.02 -0.98 -18.41
N LEU A 247 19.29 -0.99 -18.01
CA LEU A 247 19.89 -2.10 -17.27
C LEU A 247 19.23 -2.31 -15.91
N LEU A 248 18.86 -1.23 -15.21
CA LEU A 248 18.19 -1.28 -13.92
C LEU A 248 16.72 -1.76 -14.06
N LEU A 249 16.01 -1.34 -15.11
CA LEU A 249 14.70 -1.89 -15.48
C LEU A 249 14.80 -3.40 -15.80
N ARG A 250 15.79 -3.82 -16.60
CA ARG A 250 16.05 -5.25 -16.88
C ARG A 250 16.35 -6.02 -15.61
N LEU A 251 17.21 -5.50 -14.73
CA LEU A 251 17.54 -6.11 -13.45
C LEU A 251 16.29 -6.25 -12.56
N LYS A 252 15.41 -5.26 -12.51
CA LYS A 252 14.11 -5.39 -11.82
C LYS A 252 13.23 -6.47 -12.46
N ALA A 253 13.13 -6.56 -13.78
CA ALA A 253 12.33 -7.60 -14.44
C ALA A 253 12.86 -9.01 -14.15
N ARG A 254 14.18 -9.20 -14.31
CA ARG A 254 14.91 -10.42 -13.94
C ARG A 254 14.78 -10.79 -12.47
N ALA A 255 14.68 -9.80 -11.59
CA ALA A 255 14.41 -10.04 -10.19
C ALA A 255 13.00 -10.61 -9.98
N GLU A 256 11.97 -10.11 -10.66
CA GLU A 256 10.62 -10.70 -10.54
C GLU A 256 10.56 -12.12 -11.13
N LEU A 257 11.22 -12.38 -12.26
CA LEU A 257 11.42 -13.73 -12.86
C LEU A 257 12.33 -14.67 -12.05
N ASP A 258 12.99 -14.15 -11.01
CA ASP A 258 13.97 -14.87 -10.18
C ASP A 258 15.19 -15.42 -10.98
N GLU A 259 15.78 -14.63 -11.88
CA GLU A 259 17.02 -14.96 -12.61
C GLU A 259 18.31 -14.55 -11.83
N ALA A 260 18.62 -15.13 -10.65
CA ALA A 260 19.75 -14.67 -9.82
C ALA A 260 21.12 -14.60 -10.53
N ALA A 261 21.40 -15.53 -11.46
CA ALA A 261 22.64 -15.51 -12.23
C ALA A 261 22.74 -14.27 -13.15
N ALA A 262 21.64 -13.89 -13.79
CA ALA A 262 21.59 -12.74 -14.69
C ALA A 262 21.46 -11.41 -13.93
N VAL A 263 20.81 -11.42 -12.75
CA VAL A 263 20.82 -10.30 -11.81
C VAL A 263 22.24 -9.95 -11.37
N LEU A 264 23.12 -10.94 -11.11
CA LEU A 264 24.54 -10.67 -10.81
C LEU A 264 25.29 -10.00 -11.97
N ASP A 265 24.98 -10.34 -13.21
CA ASP A 265 25.62 -9.76 -14.38
C ASP A 265 25.16 -8.33 -14.68
N ASP A 266 23.91 -7.98 -14.36
CA ASP A 266 23.44 -6.59 -14.43
C ASP A 266 23.90 -5.76 -13.22
N LEU A 267 23.99 -6.34 -12.01
CA LEU A 267 24.57 -5.70 -10.81
C LEU A 267 26.00 -5.20 -11.07
N ARG A 268 26.85 -6.04 -11.69
CA ARG A 268 28.24 -5.69 -12.05
C ARG A 268 28.34 -4.52 -13.02
N ARG A 269 27.36 -4.33 -13.92
CA ARG A 269 27.35 -3.24 -14.89
C ARG A 269 26.91 -1.92 -14.26
N LEU A 270 26.06 -2.00 -13.23
CA LEU A 270 25.57 -0.85 -12.48
C LEU A 270 26.51 -0.43 -11.33
N GLU A 271 27.55 -1.23 -11.02
CA GLU A 271 28.49 -0.98 -9.91
C GLU A 271 29.19 0.38 -9.99
N ALA A 272 29.47 0.89 -11.20
CA ALA A 272 30.14 2.17 -11.43
C ALA A 272 29.15 3.31 -11.81
N THR A 273 27.86 3.18 -11.49
CA THR A 273 26.79 4.12 -11.88
C THR A 273 26.09 4.74 -10.67
N PRO A 274 25.42 5.92 -10.81
CA PRO A 274 24.55 6.46 -9.76
C PRO A 274 23.43 5.50 -9.33
N LEU A 275 23.06 4.57 -10.21
CA LEU A 275 22.04 3.54 -9.99
C LEU A 275 22.56 2.31 -9.21
N ARG A 276 23.80 2.32 -8.73
CA ARG A 276 24.40 1.27 -7.90
C ARG A 276 23.53 0.92 -6.68
N ALA A 277 23.08 1.92 -5.93
CA ALA A 277 22.33 1.70 -4.70
C ALA A 277 20.95 1.03 -4.92
N PRO A 278 20.06 1.51 -5.82
CA PRO A 278 18.81 0.82 -6.11
C PRO A 278 19.04 -0.56 -6.77
N ALA A 279 20.11 -0.75 -7.56
CA ALA A 279 20.48 -2.06 -8.09
C ALA A 279 20.79 -3.07 -6.97
N LEU A 280 21.68 -2.69 -6.04
CA LEU A 280 22.07 -3.52 -4.89
C LEU A 280 20.87 -3.88 -4.01
N ALA A 281 19.95 -2.95 -3.76
CA ALA A 281 18.72 -3.20 -2.99
C ALA A 281 17.81 -4.25 -3.65
N VAL A 282 17.67 -4.21 -4.98
CA VAL A 282 16.92 -5.25 -5.73
C VAL A 282 17.67 -6.58 -5.72
N GLY A 283 19.00 -6.56 -5.82
CA GLY A 283 19.85 -7.74 -5.66
C GLY A 283 19.64 -8.44 -4.31
N ALA A 284 19.66 -7.69 -3.21
CA ALA A 284 19.42 -8.21 -1.86
C ALA A 284 18.08 -8.96 -1.77
N ARG A 285 16.99 -8.37 -2.30
CA ARG A 285 15.65 -8.98 -2.36
C ARG A 285 15.65 -10.33 -3.09
N VAL A 286 16.37 -10.45 -4.21
CA VAL A 286 16.48 -11.71 -4.98
C VAL A 286 17.21 -12.78 -4.18
N PHE A 287 18.34 -12.44 -3.56
CA PHE A 287 19.13 -13.40 -2.79
C PHE A 287 18.42 -13.85 -1.51
N HIS A 288 17.65 -12.97 -0.87
CA HIS A 288 16.83 -13.33 0.28
C HIS A 288 15.69 -14.30 -0.05
N ARG A 289 14.93 -14.08 -1.14
CA ARG A 289 13.87 -15.04 -1.54
C ARG A 289 14.41 -16.44 -1.87
N ARG A 290 15.71 -16.56 -2.16
CA ARG A 290 16.45 -17.83 -2.31
C ARG A 290 17.09 -18.36 -1.02
N GLY A 291 16.82 -17.76 0.13
CA GLY A 291 17.38 -18.12 1.43
C GLY A 291 18.88 -17.83 1.60
N GLN A 292 19.48 -17.00 0.73
CA GLN A 292 20.91 -16.68 0.75
C GLN A 292 21.18 -15.45 1.64
N GLU A 293 20.76 -15.54 2.90
CA GLU A 293 20.73 -14.41 3.86
C GLU A 293 22.06 -13.67 4.01
N GLU A 294 23.19 -14.39 3.99
CA GLU A 294 24.54 -13.80 4.10
C GLU A 294 24.87 -12.90 2.88
N GLN A 295 24.39 -13.26 1.69
CA GLN A 295 24.57 -12.49 0.47
C GLN A 295 23.54 -11.36 0.37
N ALA A 296 22.29 -11.60 0.78
CA ALA A 296 21.28 -10.57 0.89
C ALA A 296 21.69 -9.47 1.89
N GLY A 297 22.17 -9.84 3.08
CA GLY A 297 22.63 -8.91 4.12
C GLY A 297 23.85 -8.08 3.72
N ARG A 298 24.78 -8.65 2.92
CA ARG A 298 25.86 -7.88 2.27
C ARG A 298 25.29 -6.84 1.32
N LEU A 299 24.54 -7.26 0.31
CA LEU A 299 23.97 -6.37 -0.71
C LEU A 299 23.06 -5.29 -0.11
N ALA A 300 22.32 -5.61 0.96
CA ALA A 300 21.54 -4.67 1.75
C ALA A 300 22.40 -3.61 2.47
N THR A 301 23.56 -4.00 2.99
CA THR A 301 24.53 -3.08 3.63
C THR A 301 25.22 -2.21 2.58
N ASP A 302 25.65 -2.81 1.47
CA ASP A 302 26.29 -2.11 0.35
C ASP A 302 25.31 -1.11 -0.31
N ALA A 303 24.02 -1.46 -0.41
CA ALA A 303 22.96 -0.57 -0.89
C ALA A 303 22.73 0.63 0.04
N LEU A 304 22.75 0.41 1.36
CA LEU A 304 22.63 1.48 2.35
C LEU A 304 23.79 2.47 2.25
N LEU A 305 25.03 1.97 2.20
CA LEU A 305 26.22 2.80 2.04
C LEU A 305 26.22 3.55 0.69
N ALA A 306 25.89 2.85 -0.41
CA ALA A 306 25.80 3.48 -1.73
C ALA A 306 24.66 4.51 -1.84
N ALA A 307 23.66 4.48 -0.95
CA ALA A 307 22.61 5.49 -0.89
C ALA A 307 23.05 6.77 -0.17
N GLU A 308 24.20 6.81 0.53
CA GLU A 308 24.70 8.02 1.19
C GLU A 308 25.11 9.12 0.20
N ASP A 309 25.68 8.75 -0.96
CA ASP A 309 26.26 9.68 -1.94
C ASP A 309 25.33 10.06 -3.12
N ILE A 310 24.04 9.68 -3.12
CA ILE A 310 23.12 9.90 -4.26
C ILE A 310 22.01 10.93 -3.97
N HIS A 311 21.45 11.51 -5.05
CA HIS A 311 20.42 12.55 -4.98
C HIS A 311 19.22 12.13 -4.09
N PRO A 312 18.73 12.97 -3.14
CA PRO A 312 17.86 12.51 -2.05
C PRO A 312 16.58 11.76 -2.46
N PRO A 313 15.83 12.12 -3.52
CA PRO A 313 14.72 11.30 -4.00
C PRO A 313 15.09 9.84 -4.35
N VAL A 314 16.23 9.62 -4.99
CA VAL A 314 16.70 8.28 -5.39
C VAL A 314 17.23 7.50 -4.17
N ALA A 315 17.83 8.22 -3.20
CA ALA A 315 18.14 7.65 -1.89
C ALA A 315 16.84 7.21 -1.17
N VAL A 316 15.79 8.04 -1.16
CA VAL A 316 14.49 7.70 -0.54
C VAL A 316 13.85 6.46 -1.18
N GLU A 317 13.85 6.28 -2.50
CA GLU A 317 13.39 5.00 -3.09
C GLU A 317 14.23 3.84 -2.60
N THR A 318 15.56 3.95 -2.71
CA THR A 318 16.47 2.86 -2.34
C THR A 318 16.26 2.43 -0.89
N LEU A 319 16.12 3.39 0.01
CA LEU A 319 15.90 3.16 1.44
C LEU A 319 14.49 2.61 1.73
N LEU A 320 13.42 3.10 1.09
CA LEU A 320 12.07 2.55 1.30
C LEU A 320 11.94 1.13 0.74
N ALA A 321 12.53 0.84 -0.42
CA ALA A 321 12.60 -0.51 -0.99
C ALA A 321 13.42 -1.46 -0.09
N LEU A 322 14.54 -0.98 0.45
CA LEU A 322 15.39 -1.74 1.38
C LEU A 322 14.70 -1.96 2.73
N ALA A 323 13.98 -0.97 3.26
CA ALA A 323 13.21 -1.09 4.51
C ALA A 323 12.04 -2.09 4.36
N ARG A 324 11.34 -2.07 3.22
CA ARG A 324 10.32 -3.07 2.86
C ARG A 324 10.91 -4.48 2.87
N HIS A 325 11.98 -4.70 2.10
CA HIS A 325 12.69 -5.98 2.04
C HIS A 325 13.17 -6.45 3.42
N LEU A 326 13.84 -5.59 4.21
CA LEU A 326 14.30 -5.97 5.55
C LEU A 326 13.14 -6.32 6.50
N GLY A 327 11.95 -5.74 6.29
CA GLY A 327 10.73 -6.10 7.01
C GLY A 327 10.21 -7.49 6.60
N GLU A 328 10.07 -7.72 5.29
CA GLU A 328 9.70 -9.04 4.72
C GLU A 328 10.64 -10.15 5.21
N SER A 329 11.94 -9.86 5.33
CA SER A 329 12.97 -10.77 5.84
C SER A 329 13.01 -10.91 7.37
N GLY A 330 12.04 -10.36 8.11
CA GLY A 330 11.99 -10.42 9.58
C GLY A 330 13.09 -9.63 10.31
N HIS A 331 13.91 -8.85 9.59
CA HIS A 331 14.99 -8.03 10.15
C HIS A 331 14.45 -6.69 10.69
N SER A 332 13.37 -6.75 11.47
CA SER A 332 12.53 -5.60 11.89
C SER A 332 13.27 -4.41 12.48
N ARG A 333 14.40 -4.63 13.17
CA ARG A 333 15.25 -3.55 13.73
C ARG A 333 16.10 -2.84 12.67
N ALA A 334 16.52 -3.54 11.62
CA ALA A 334 17.21 -2.95 10.49
C ALA A 334 16.21 -2.22 9.58
N ALA A 335 15.07 -2.86 9.28
CA ALA A 335 13.94 -2.26 8.57
C ALA A 335 13.54 -0.90 9.19
N LEU A 336 13.35 -0.86 10.52
CA LEU A 336 13.01 0.34 11.27
C LEU A 336 14.06 1.46 11.18
N ARG A 337 15.36 1.12 11.10
CA ARG A 337 16.44 2.10 10.96
C ARG A 337 16.44 2.70 9.56
N VAL A 338 16.41 1.86 8.53
CA VAL A 338 16.42 2.27 7.13
C VAL A 338 15.13 3.05 6.79
N PHE A 339 14.00 2.67 7.37
CA PHE A 339 12.74 3.41 7.23
C PHE A 339 12.82 4.84 7.78
N ARG A 340 13.47 5.02 8.95
CA ARG A 340 13.68 6.37 9.52
C ARG A 340 14.66 7.21 8.73
N GLU A 341 15.75 6.62 8.25
CA GLU A 341 16.68 7.27 7.32
C GLU A 341 15.95 7.78 6.06
N ALA A 342 15.01 6.98 5.54
CA ALA A 342 14.17 7.41 4.43
C ALA A 342 13.23 8.58 4.79
N LEU A 343 12.60 8.57 5.98
CA LEU A 343 11.74 9.66 6.43
C LEU A 343 12.50 10.96 6.66
N ASP A 344 13.71 10.90 7.23
CA ASP A 344 14.55 12.08 7.46
C ASP A 344 15.01 12.69 6.14
N ARG A 345 15.50 11.88 5.20
CA ARG A 345 15.87 12.37 3.85
C ARG A 345 14.68 12.92 3.08
N LEU A 346 13.51 12.29 3.19
CA LEU A 346 12.26 12.76 2.60
C LEU A 346 11.85 14.13 3.13
N ALA A 347 12.09 14.44 4.40
CA ALA A 347 11.85 15.76 4.98
C ALA A 347 12.75 16.87 4.40
N HIS A 348 13.85 16.50 3.73
CA HIS A 348 14.78 17.42 3.06
C HIS A 348 14.56 17.49 1.53
N VAL A 349 13.64 16.71 0.96
CA VAL A 349 13.27 16.80 -0.47
C VAL A 349 12.40 18.03 -0.70
N THR A 350 12.81 18.90 -1.63
CA THR A 350 12.11 20.16 -1.93
C THR A 350 11.06 20.06 -3.02
N ASP A 351 11.11 19.03 -3.87
CA ASP A 351 10.11 18.80 -4.92
C ASP A 351 8.88 18.07 -4.37
N ARG A 352 7.73 18.71 -4.50
CA ARG A 352 6.42 18.22 -4.10
C ARG A 352 6.00 16.92 -4.78
N ARG A 353 6.42 16.64 -6.02
CA ARG A 353 6.12 15.36 -6.70
C ARG A 353 6.79 14.21 -5.95
N HIS A 354 8.08 14.38 -5.68
CA HIS A 354 8.91 13.46 -4.92
C HIS A 354 8.48 13.31 -3.46
N VAL A 355 8.08 14.40 -2.79
CA VAL A 355 7.53 14.34 -1.43
C VAL A 355 6.19 13.61 -1.39
N ALA A 356 5.26 13.91 -2.31
CA ALA A 356 3.98 13.20 -2.40
C ALA A 356 4.19 11.69 -2.54
N TRP A 357 5.06 11.30 -3.46
CA TRP A 357 5.39 9.91 -3.73
C TRP A 357 6.10 9.22 -2.54
N GLY A 358 7.09 9.88 -1.93
CA GLY A 358 7.88 9.30 -0.83
C GLY A 358 7.07 9.13 0.46
N LEU A 359 6.20 10.08 0.80
CA LEU A 359 5.29 9.97 1.95
C LEU A 359 4.32 8.80 1.78
N VAL A 360 3.90 8.59 0.53
CA VAL A 360 3.02 7.51 0.16
C VAL A 360 3.72 6.14 0.23
N GLU A 361 4.90 5.98 -0.38
CA GLU A 361 5.64 4.72 -0.26
C GLU A 361 5.94 4.42 1.21
N ALA A 362 6.30 5.44 2.01
CA ALA A 362 6.50 5.28 3.43
C ALA A 362 5.24 4.79 4.16
N ALA A 363 4.05 5.25 3.77
CA ALA A 363 2.78 4.74 4.29
C ALA A 363 2.54 3.27 3.94
N ALA A 364 2.79 2.86 2.69
CA ALA A 364 2.64 1.47 2.27
C ALA A 364 3.68 0.53 2.92
N VAL A 365 4.92 0.99 3.07
CA VAL A 365 5.98 0.25 3.80
C VAL A 365 5.64 0.15 5.30
N ALA A 366 5.09 1.20 5.91
CA ALA A 366 4.64 1.17 7.30
C ALA A 366 3.45 0.22 7.51
N ALA A 367 2.43 0.28 6.65
CA ALA A 367 1.24 -0.57 6.73
C ALA A 367 1.55 -2.05 6.50
N GLY A 368 2.47 -2.36 5.57
CA GLY A 368 2.88 -3.73 5.26
C GLY A 368 3.72 -4.43 6.32
N HIS A 369 4.17 -3.76 7.39
CA HIS A 369 5.06 -4.37 8.38
C HIS A 369 4.78 -3.94 9.84
N PRO A 370 4.37 -4.86 10.75
CA PRO A 370 3.93 -4.54 12.11
C PRO A 370 4.91 -3.73 12.99
N ALA A 371 6.22 -3.84 12.76
CA ALA A 371 7.20 -3.04 13.51
C ALA A 371 7.34 -1.60 12.97
N LEU A 372 6.95 -1.34 11.73
CA LEU A 372 6.97 -0.01 11.10
C LEU A 372 5.66 0.73 11.35
N SER A 373 4.53 0.02 11.43
CA SER A 373 3.26 0.54 11.95
C SER A 373 3.25 0.80 13.47
N THR A 374 4.42 0.80 14.14
CA THR A 374 4.51 1.15 15.57
C THR A 374 4.26 2.65 15.79
N HIS A 375 3.93 3.01 17.03
CA HIS A 375 3.40 4.34 17.34
C HIS A 375 4.38 5.50 17.09
N ASP A 376 5.71 5.25 17.10
CA ASP A 376 6.70 6.31 16.85
C ASP A 376 6.91 6.59 15.35
N PRO A 377 7.25 5.63 14.46
CA PRO A 377 7.36 5.90 13.01
C PRO A 377 6.02 6.32 12.39
N ALA A 378 4.90 5.80 12.91
CA ALA A 378 3.57 6.27 12.50
C ALA A 378 3.33 7.74 12.89
N ARG A 379 3.85 8.21 14.05
CA ARG A 379 3.82 9.65 14.41
C ARG A 379 4.76 10.48 13.54
N GLU A 380 5.92 9.95 13.21
CA GLU A 380 6.96 10.58 12.37
C GLU A 380 6.41 10.84 10.96
N LEU A 381 5.92 9.79 10.30
CA LEU A 381 5.21 9.86 9.01
C LEU A 381 3.96 10.75 9.06
N HIS A 382 3.13 10.65 10.11
CA HIS A 382 1.94 11.51 10.25
C HIS A 382 2.31 12.99 10.44
N SER A 383 3.48 13.30 11.01
CA SER A 383 3.96 14.67 11.17
C SER A 383 4.40 15.25 9.83
N LEU A 384 5.09 14.46 8.99
CA LEU A 384 5.47 14.86 7.64
C LEU A 384 4.23 15.00 6.72
N LEU A 385 3.28 14.06 6.79
CA LEU A 385 1.99 14.16 6.10
C LEU A 385 1.21 15.44 6.47
N ARG A 386 1.29 15.89 7.73
CA ARG A 386 0.72 17.18 8.16
C ARG A 386 1.52 18.38 7.66
N ALA A 387 2.85 18.31 7.66
CA ALA A 387 3.70 19.39 7.17
C ALA A 387 3.41 19.72 5.70
N HIS A 388 3.15 18.70 4.88
CA HIS A 388 2.85 18.83 3.45
C HIS A 388 1.35 18.79 3.11
N GLU A 389 0.45 18.79 4.09
CA GLU A 389 -1.01 18.75 3.84
C GLU A 389 -1.48 19.93 2.96
N THR A 390 -0.82 21.08 3.06
CA THR A 390 -1.10 22.28 2.25
C THR A 390 -0.49 22.23 0.85
N ASP A 391 0.50 21.37 0.61
CA ASP A 391 1.11 21.16 -0.72
C ASP A 391 0.23 20.28 -1.62
N PHE A 392 -0.57 19.39 -1.03
CA PHE A 392 -1.44 18.44 -1.74
C PHE A 392 -2.90 18.89 -1.90
N ARG A 393 -3.28 20.05 -1.34
CA ARG A 393 -4.62 20.62 -1.60
C ARG A 393 -4.70 21.10 -3.05
N PRO A 394 -5.74 20.73 -3.81
CA PRO A 394 -5.93 21.25 -5.16
C PRO A 394 -6.08 22.78 -5.09
N ARG A 395 -5.20 23.49 -5.79
CA ARG A 395 -5.36 24.93 -5.99
C ARG A 395 -6.55 25.14 -6.91
N HIS A 396 -7.68 25.57 -6.35
CA HIS A 396 -8.79 26.09 -7.14
C HIS A 396 -8.29 27.26 -8.01
N PRO A 397 -8.64 27.30 -9.32
CA PRO A 397 -8.43 28.46 -10.17
C PRO A 397 -9.39 29.61 -9.82
#